data_AF-A0A6L6VBR1-F1
#
_entry.id   AF-A0A6L6VBR1-F1
#
_cell.length_a   1.000
_cell.length_b   1.000
_cell.length_c   1.000
_cell.angle_alpha   90.00
_cell.angle_beta   90.00
_cell.angle_gamma   90.00
#
_symmetry.space_group_name_H-M   'P 1'
#
loop_
_entity.id
_entity.type
_entity.pdbx_description
1 polymer ?
#
loop_
_entity_poly.entity_id
_entity_poly.type
_entity_poly.pdbx_seq_one_letter_code
_entity_poly.pdbx_strand_id
1 'polypeptide(L)'
;MNVLFPHGTLFIFDKNGDAFKPKAKDKTLIEIITEHMGNGDFPLFVSEGSSEQKLMAIRKSFYLNYAYEKIERQKDNFFTFGHSLDLQSDGHIFRKIAENKNVSNLYASYYDSEEALLGNLHHLLDAAKRDSTNPLNIHTFPAKSVSCW
;
A
#
# COMPACT_ATOMS: atom_id res chain seq x y z
N MET A 1 -10.10 10.96 -6.47
CA MET A 1 -8.84 10.25 -6.22
C MET A 1 -9.16 9.00 -5.40
N ASN A 2 -8.67 7.83 -5.78
CA ASN A 2 -8.90 6.59 -5.04
C ASN A 2 -7.64 6.23 -4.25
N VAL A 3 -7.74 6.11 -2.93
CA VAL A 3 -6.66 5.64 -2.06
C VAL A 3 -6.91 4.16 -1.77
N LEU A 4 -5.89 3.34 -2.00
CA LEU A 4 -5.96 1.89 -1.83
C LEU A 4 -5.05 1.44 -0.70
N PHE A 5 -5.51 0.47 0.08
CA PHE A 5 -4.78 -0.09 1.22
C PHE A 5 -4.56 -1.59 0.97
N PRO A 6 -3.53 -2.00 0.20
CA PRO A 6 -3.33 -3.41 -0.16
C PRO A 6 -2.94 -4.29 1.04
N HIS A 7 -2.41 -3.69 2.11
CA HIS A 7 -2.23 -4.34 3.42
C HIS A 7 -3.36 -4.03 4.41
N GLY A 8 -4.41 -3.35 3.96
CA GLY A 8 -5.50 -2.94 4.82
C GLY A 8 -5.11 -1.83 5.79
N THR A 9 -5.92 -1.66 6.83
CA THR A 9 -5.79 -0.58 7.81
C THR A 9 -6.72 -0.85 8.99
N LEU A 10 -6.46 -0.23 10.13
CA LEU A 10 -7.28 -0.38 11.34
C LEU A 10 -8.72 0.12 11.17
N PHE A 11 -8.98 0.96 10.17
CA PHE A 11 -10.31 1.56 9.94
C PHE A 11 -11.09 0.96 8.77
N ILE A 12 -10.60 -0.14 8.19
CA ILE A 12 -11.36 -0.97 7.24
C ILE A 12 -11.62 -2.30 7.94
N PHE A 13 -12.85 -2.78 7.84
CA PHE A 13 -13.31 -4.00 8.51
C PHE A 13 -13.81 -4.98 7.47
N ASP A 14 -13.71 -6.28 7.74
CA ASP A 14 -14.33 -7.34 6.94
C ASP A 14 -15.59 -7.83 7.66
N LYS A 15 -16.70 -7.90 6.92
CA LYS A 15 -17.94 -8.51 7.40
C LYS A 15 -18.52 -9.39 6.31
N ASN A 16 -18.51 -10.70 6.56
CA ASN A 16 -19.00 -11.71 5.63
C ASN A 16 -18.33 -11.67 4.24
N GLY A 17 -17.04 -11.28 4.16
CA GLY A 17 -16.29 -11.17 2.91
C GLY A 17 -16.40 -9.81 2.22
N ASP A 18 -17.27 -8.93 2.70
CA ASP A 18 -17.37 -7.54 2.23
C ASP A 18 -16.57 -6.62 3.14
N ALA A 19 -15.66 -5.85 2.54
CA ALA A 19 -14.94 -4.82 3.28
C ALA A 19 -15.74 -3.53 3.34
N PHE A 20 -15.76 -2.90 4.51
CA PHE A 20 -16.39 -1.60 4.71
C PHE A 20 -15.52 -0.66 5.54
N LYS A 21 -15.67 0.64 5.26
CA LYS A 21 -15.07 1.73 6.05
C LYS A 21 -16.19 2.46 6.79
N PRO A 22 -16.22 2.44 8.14
CA PRO A 22 -17.20 3.18 8.91
C PRO A 22 -17.09 4.69 8.64
N LYS A 23 -18.22 5.39 8.67
CA LYS A 23 -18.23 6.85 8.58
C LYS A 23 -17.89 7.45 9.94
N ALA A 24 -16.89 8.32 9.98
CA ALA A 24 -16.67 9.18 11.12
C ALA A 24 -17.81 10.20 11.20
N LYS A 25 -18.63 10.10 12.25
CA LYS A 25 -19.59 11.13 12.65
C LYS A 25 -18.93 11.92 13.80
N ASP A 26 -19.52 11.88 14.98
CA ASP A 26 -19.05 12.58 16.18
C ASP A 26 -18.10 11.74 17.04
N LYS A 27 -17.50 10.70 16.46
CA LYS A 27 -16.58 9.78 17.14
C LYS A 27 -15.19 9.88 16.55
N THR A 28 -14.20 9.84 17.43
CA THR A 28 -12.79 9.68 17.07
C THR A 28 -12.55 8.34 16.38
N LEU A 29 -11.45 8.24 15.64
CA LEU A 29 -11.07 7.00 14.95
C LEU A 29 -10.91 5.83 15.94
N ILE A 30 -10.32 6.09 17.10
CA ILE A 30 -10.12 5.08 18.15
C ILE A 30 -11.46 4.57 18.67
N GLU A 31 -12.42 5.45 18.96
CA GLU A 31 -13.75 5.05 19.43
C GLU A 31 -14.48 4.17 18.40
N ILE A 32 -14.39 4.53 17.11
CA ILE A 32 -14.97 3.74 16.03
C ILE A 32 -14.34 2.34 15.98
N ILE A 33 -13.01 2.25 16.07
CA ILE A 33 -12.30 0.97 16.05
C ILE A 33 -12.70 0.10 17.24
N THR A 34 -12.69 0.67 18.44
CA THR A 34 -13.05 -0.06 19.67
C THR A 34 -14.49 -0.54 19.65
N GLU A 35 -15.43 0.26 19.16
CA GLU A 35 -16.84 -0.12 19.05
C GLU A 35 -17.05 -1.29 18.07
N HIS A 36 -16.43 -1.24 16.88
CA HIS A 36 -16.55 -2.33 15.91
C HIS A 36 -15.92 -3.62 16.43
N MET A 37 -14.75 -3.54 17.04
CA MET A 37 -14.11 -4.70 17.68
C MET A 37 -14.99 -5.29 18.81
N GLY A 38 -15.66 -4.43 19.61
CA GLY A 38 -16.60 -4.86 20.63
C GLY A 38 -17.84 -5.59 20.08
N ASN A 39 -18.21 -5.31 18.83
CA ASN A 39 -19.30 -5.97 18.10
C ASN A 39 -18.84 -7.23 17.32
N GLY A 40 -17.57 -7.60 17.42
CA GLY A 40 -16.98 -8.74 16.71
C GLY A 40 -16.58 -8.46 15.26
N ASP A 41 -16.66 -7.20 14.81
CA ASP A 41 -16.11 -6.80 13.50
C ASP A 41 -14.62 -6.48 13.70
N PHE A 42 -13.72 -7.25 13.06
CA PHE A 42 -12.28 -7.07 13.20
C PHE A 42 -11.69 -6.23 12.07
N PRO A 43 -10.69 -5.37 12.36
CA PRO A 43 -9.99 -4.65 11.31
C PRO A 43 -9.33 -5.59 10.30
N LEU A 44 -9.44 -5.24 9.03
CA LEU A 44 -8.83 -5.94 7.92
C LEU A 44 -7.46 -5.34 7.66
N PHE A 45 -6.41 -6.02 8.12
CA PHE A 45 -5.03 -5.64 7.84
C PHE A 45 -4.06 -6.84 7.85
N VAL A 46 -2.89 -6.66 7.23
CA VAL A 46 -1.79 -7.62 7.16
C VAL A 46 -0.50 -6.88 7.53
N SER A 47 0.11 -7.20 8.68
CA SER A 47 1.28 -6.47 9.19
C SER A 47 2.58 -7.27 9.19
N GLU A 48 2.54 -8.53 9.60
CA GLU A 48 3.71 -9.37 9.87
C GLU A 48 3.91 -10.49 8.84
N GLY A 49 5.10 -11.08 8.86
CA GLY A 49 5.48 -12.21 8.01
C GLY A 49 6.28 -11.81 6.76
N SER A 50 6.74 -12.82 6.03
CA SER A 50 7.46 -12.63 4.78
C SER A 50 6.54 -12.08 3.68
N SER A 51 7.13 -11.53 2.62
CA SER A 51 6.41 -11.07 1.45
C SER A 51 5.45 -12.13 0.88
N GLU A 52 5.84 -13.40 0.85
CA GLU A 52 4.99 -14.51 0.38
C GLU A 52 3.82 -14.77 1.34
N GLN A 53 4.07 -14.77 2.65
CA GLN A 53 3.02 -14.95 3.66
C GLN A 53 2.00 -13.83 3.62
N LYS A 54 2.47 -12.57 3.54
CA LYS A 54 1.60 -11.40 3.39
C LYS A 54 0.79 -11.47 2.10
N LEU A 55 1.41 -11.83 0.97
CA LEU A 55 0.71 -12.00 -0.29
C LEU A 55 -0.36 -13.09 -0.20
N MET A 56 -0.09 -14.24 0.43
CA MET A 56 -1.10 -15.28 0.64
C MET A 56 -2.28 -14.78 1.48
N ALA A 57 -2.04 -13.95 2.49
CA ALA A 57 -3.11 -13.33 3.28
C ALA A 57 -3.93 -12.33 2.46
N ILE A 58 -3.27 -11.47 1.67
CA ILE A 58 -3.91 -10.53 0.74
C ILE A 58 -4.84 -11.26 -0.24
N ARG A 59 -4.39 -12.39 -0.81
CA ARG A 59 -5.17 -13.19 -1.76
C ARG A 59 -6.46 -13.79 -1.17
N LYS A 60 -6.54 -13.95 0.14
CA LYS A 60 -7.72 -14.52 0.82
C LYS A 60 -8.81 -13.50 1.09
N SER A 61 -8.49 -12.21 1.12
CA SER A 61 -9.47 -11.14 1.33
C SER A 61 -9.88 -10.52 0.00
N PHE A 62 -11.18 -10.43 -0.27
CA PHE A 62 -11.70 -9.82 -1.50
C PHE A 62 -11.20 -8.39 -1.70
N TYR A 63 -11.25 -7.57 -0.65
CA TYR A 63 -10.81 -6.18 -0.73
C TYR A 63 -9.30 -6.03 -0.87
N LEU A 64 -8.51 -6.75 -0.06
CA LEU A 64 -7.04 -6.64 -0.16
C LEU A 64 -6.56 -7.13 -1.52
N ASN A 65 -7.12 -8.24 -1.99
CA ASN A 65 -6.85 -8.77 -3.33
C ASN A 65 -7.24 -7.76 -4.42
N TYR A 66 -8.41 -7.13 -4.30
CA TYR A 66 -8.84 -6.08 -5.21
C TYR A 66 -7.88 -4.89 -5.22
N ALA A 67 -7.49 -4.38 -4.04
CA ALA A 67 -6.56 -3.27 -3.90
C ALA A 67 -5.19 -3.60 -4.50
N TYR A 68 -4.69 -4.82 -4.28
CA TYR A 68 -3.45 -5.32 -4.87
C TYR A 68 -3.53 -5.42 -6.40
N GLU A 69 -4.59 -6.01 -6.95
CA GLU A 69 -4.78 -6.15 -8.40
C GLU A 69 -5.02 -4.80 -9.11
N LYS A 70 -5.48 -3.79 -8.39
CA LYS A 70 -5.58 -2.43 -8.95
C LYS A 70 -4.24 -1.81 -9.26
N ILE A 71 -3.13 -2.26 -8.64
CA ILE A 71 -1.78 -1.74 -8.90
C ILE A 71 -1.42 -1.87 -10.38
N GLU A 72 -1.69 -3.02 -11.00
CA GLU A 72 -1.42 -3.29 -12.43
C GLU A 72 -2.26 -2.44 -13.39
N ARG A 73 -3.37 -1.89 -12.92
CA ARG A 73 -4.30 -1.11 -13.74
C ARG A 73 -4.02 0.39 -13.69
N GLN A 74 -3.09 0.83 -12.84
CA GLN A 74 -2.69 2.23 -12.76
C GLN A 74 -1.83 2.62 -13.97
N LYS A 75 -1.82 3.92 -14.28
CA LYS A 75 -1.10 4.50 -15.41
C LYS A 75 -0.43 5.80 -14.99
N ASP A 76 0.60 6.19 -15.74
CA ASP A 76 1.34 7.44 -15.63
C ASP A 76 2.00 7.59 -14.25
N ASN A 77 1.30 8.14 -13.27
CA ASN A 77 1.85 8.48 -11.96
C ASN A 77 1.30 7.55 -10.88
N PHE A 78 2.19 6.98 -10.08
CA PHE A 78 1.86 6.15 -8.92
C PHE A 78 2.43 6.79 -7.66
N PHE A 79 1.63 6.90 -6.61
CA PHE A 79 2.03 7.49 -5.33
C PHE A 79 1.99 6.43 -4.23
N THR A 80 3.05 6.33 -3.43
CA THR A 80 3.07 5.58 -2.18
C THR A 80 3.24 6.54 -1.02
N PHE A 81 2.47 6.29 0.05
CA PHE A 81 2.52 7.08 1.27
C PHE A 81 2.56 6.17 2.49
N GLY A 82 3.51 6.39 3.39
CA GLY A 82 3.66 5.63 4.64
C GLY A 82 4.06 4.15 4.45
N HIS A 83 4.56 3.79 3.26
CA HIS A 83 4.95 2.42 2.93
C HIS A 83 6.49 2.30 2.94
N SER A 84 7.04 1.32 3.66
CA SER A 84 8.48 1.11 3.81
C SER A 84 9.18 0.70 2.51
N LEU A 85 8.43 0.05 1.61
CA LEU A 85 8.93 -0.61 0.39
C LEU A 85 10.06 -1.61 0.71
N ASP A 86 10.00 -2.22 1.89
CA ASP A 86 10.95 -3.23 2.32
C ASP A 86 10.81 -4.50 1.44
N LEU A 87 11.94 -4.97 0.90
CA LEU A 87 11.95 -6.07 -0.06
C LEU A 87 11.55 -7.41 0.59
N GLN A 88 11.92 -7.63 1.85
CA GLN A 88 11.70 -8.90 2.54
C GLN A 88 10.23 -9.10 2.94
N SER A 89 9.58 -8.04 3.41
CA SER A 89 8.23 -8.07 3.92
C SER A 89 7.18 -7.60 2.91
N ASP A 90 7.49 -6.60 2.07
CA ASP A 90 6.53 -5.95 1.17
C ASP A 90 6.93 -6.06 -0.32
N GLY A 91 7.89 -6.93 -0.63
CA GLY A 91 8.42 -7.17 -1.98
C GLY A 91 7.36 -7.52 -3.03
N HIS A 92 6.21 -8.07 -2.64
CA HIS A 92 5.08 -8.33 -3.53
C HIS A 92 4.43 -7.04 -4.06
N ILE A 93 4.24 -6.01 -3.23
CA ILE A 93 3.72 -4.70 -3.66
C ILE A 93 4.70 -4.05 -4.62
N PHE A 94 5.96 -4.01 -4.20
CA PHE A 94 7.08 -3.50 -4.97
C PHE A 94 7.17 -4.13 -6.36
N ARG A 95 7.13 -5.47 -6.44
CA ARG A 95 7.24 -6.20 -7.70
C ARG A 95 6.08 -5.88 -8.62
N LYS A 96 4.86 -5.85 -8.08
CA LYS A 96 3.64 -5.51 -8.82
C LYS A 96 3.69 -4.08 -9.40
N ILE A 97 4.28 -3.12 -8.67
CA ILE A 97 4.54 -1.76 -9.19
C ILE A 97 5.60 -1.79 -10.30
N ALA A 98 6.72 -2.46 -10.05
CA ALA A 98 7.85 -2.54 -10.97
C ALA A 98 7.44 -3.14 -12.34
N GLU A 99 6.64 -4.21 -12.31
CA GLU A 99 6.12 -4.91 -13.49
C GLU A 99 5.05 -4.11 -14.27
N ASN A 100 4.41 -3.10 -13.67
CA ASN A 100 3.39 -2.29 -14.35
C ASN A 100 4.00 -1.26 -15.32
N LYS A 101 4.24 -1.69 -16.56
CA LYS A 101 4.79 -0.88 -17.66
C LYS A 101 3.98 0.38 -18.04
N ASN A 102 2.75 0.54 -17.55
CA ASN A 102 1.95 1.74 -17.82
C ASN A 102 2.22 2.87 -16.82
N VAL A 103 2.91 2.60 -15.72
CA VAL A 103 3.34 3.63 -14.75
C VAL A 103 4.71 4.13 -15.17
N SER A 104 4.84 5.42 -15.42
CA SER A 104 6.10 6.07 -15.81
C SER A 104 6.78 6.80 -14.66
N ASN A 105 6.03 7.16 -13.61
CA ASN A 105 6.57 7.86 -12.44
C ASN A 105 6.07 7.21 -11.15
N LEU A 106 6.98 6.89 -10.24
CA LEU A 106 6.70 6.49 -8.87
C LEU A 106 7.13 7.61 -7.92
N TYR A 107 6.19 8.10 -7.12
CA TYR A 107 6.42 9.06 -6.06
C TYR A 107 6.33 8.33 -4.71
N ALA A 108 7.42 8.29 -3.95
CA ALA A 108 7.51 7.56 -2.69
C ALA A 108 7.83 8.48 -1.51
N SER A 109 7.00 8.40 -0.46
CA SER A 109 7.22 9.18 0.76
C SER A 109 8.31 8.57 1.65
N TYR A 110 9.16 9.39 2.26
CA TYR A 110 10.04 8.99 3.37
C TYR A 110 9.70 9.74 4.67
N TYR A 111 9.88 9.09 5.82
CA TYR A 111 9.68 9.73 7.12
C TYR A 111 11.01 10.18 7.75
N ASP A 112 11.93 9.23 8.01
CA ASP A 112 13.19 9.51 8.72
C ASP A 112 14.40 9.69 7.80
N SER A 113 14.62 8.80 6.82
CA SER A 113 15.77 8.84 5.91
C SER A 113 15.34 8.66 4.47
N GLU A 114 15.67 9.66 3.65
CA GLU A 114 15.54 9.59 2.20
C GLU A 114 16.53 8.59 1.60
N GLU A 115 17.75 8.52 2.12
CA GLU A 115 18.77 7.60 1.60
C GLU A 115 18.38 6.13 1.78
N ALA A 116 17.81 5.78 2.94
CA ALA A 116 17.32 4.43 3.20
C ALA A 116 16.21 4.03 2.21
N LEU A 117 15.27 4.95 1.94
CA LEU A 117 14.20 4.73 0.97
C LEU A 117 14.78 4.59 -0.45
N LEU A 118 15.72 5.45 -0.84
CA LEU A 118 16.38 5.39 -2.15
C LEU A 118 17.11 4.06 -2.35
N GLY A 119 17.74 3.50 -1.30
CA GLY A 119 18.32 2.16 -1.34
C GLY A 119 17.30 1.09 -1.74
N ASN A 120 16.13 1.09 -1.12
CA ASN A 120 15.03 0.18 -1.49
C ASN A 120 14.53 0.44 -2.92
N LEU A 121 14.40 1.71 -3.33
CA LEU A 121 13.92 2.08 -4.67
C LEU A 121 14.90 1.69 -5.79
N HIS A 122 16.21 1.69 -5.54
CA HIS A 122 17.18 1.20 -6.53
C HIS A 122 16.99 -0.29 -6.82
N HIS A 123 16.76 -1.10 -5.78
CA HIS A 123 16.39 -2.50 -5.99
C HIS A 123 15.11 -2.64 -6.83
N LEU A 124 14.19 -1.67 -6.76
CA LEU A 124 12.93 -1.67 -7.54
C LEU A 124 13.23 -1.50 -9.01
N LEU A 125 14.06 -0.53 -9.33
CA LEU A 125 14.49 -0.26 -10.70
C LEU A 125 15.20 -1.46 -11.31
N ASP A 126 16.11 -2.09 -10.56
CA ASP A 126 16.83 -3.29 -10.99
C ASP A 126 15.87 -4.47 -11.24
N ALA A 127 14.89 -4.65 -10.37
CA ALA A 127 13.90 -5.71 -10.48
C ALA A 127 12.87 -5.49 -11.60
N ALA A 128 12.61 -4.24 -11.99
CA ALA A 128 11.56 -3.88 -12.96
C ALA A 128 11.83 -4.43 -14.37
N LYS A 129 13.08 -4.76 -14.71
CA LYS A 129 13.50 -5.28 -16.04
C LYS A 129 12.86 -4.49 -17.19
N ARG A 130 12.80 -3.16 -17.05
CA ARG A 130 12.24 -2.26 -18.06
C ARG A 130 13.28 -1.93 -19.12
N ASP A 131 12.83 -1.80 -20.36
CA ASP A 131 13.69 -1.31 -21.43
C ASP A 131 13.99 0.18 -21.27
N SER A 132 15.05 0.65 -21.91
CA SER A 132 15.47 2.06 -21.85
C SER A 132 14.48 3.04 -22.48
N THR A 133 13.50 2.55 -23.27
CA THR A 133 12.45 3.37 -23.89
C THR A 133 11.22 3.55 -23.01
N ASN A 134 11.10 2.77 -21.93
CA ASN A 134 10.02 2.84 -20.95
C ASN A 134 10.55 2.75 -19.51
N PRO A 135 11.37 3.72 -19.07
CA PRO A 135 11.89 3.73 -17.71
C PRO A 135 10.78 3.98 -16.67
N LEU A 136 11.03 3.53 -15.44
CA LEU A 136 10.26 3.97 -14.28
C LEU A 136 11.04 5.09 -13.59
N ASN A 137 10.53 6.32 -13.62
CA ASN A 137 11.16 7.45 -12.95
C ASN A 137 10.79 7.44 -11.46
N ILE A 138 11.79 7.60 -10.60
CA ILE A 138 11.61 7.64 -9.14
C ILE A 138 11.67 9.08 -8.65
N HIS A 139 10.70 9.43 -7.82
CA HIS A 139 10.62 10.71 -7.12
C HIS A 139 10.39 10.42 -5.64
N THR A 140 11.07 11.15 -4.78
CA THR A 140 10.95 11.03 -3.31
C THR A 140 10.39 12.31 -2.73
N PHE A 141 9.65 12.20 -1.62
CA PHE A 141 9.17 13.37 -0.90
C PHE A 141 9.06 13.11 0.61
N PRO A 142 9.25 14.13 1.47
CA PRO A 142 9.05 13.96 2.90
C PRO A 142 7.57 13.69 3.20
N ALA A 143 7.25 12.65 3.96
CA ALA A 143 5.87 12.37 4.38
C ALA A 143 5.25 13.57 5.13
N LYS A 144 6.08 14.31 5.89
CA LYS A 144 5.70 15.55 6.61
C LYS A 144 5.30 16.72 5.71
N SER A 145 5.63 16.69 4.41
CA SER A 145 5.25 17.76 3.47
C SER A 145 3.84 17.58 2.92
N VAL A 146 3.18 16.45 3.21
CA VAL A 146 1.84 16.16 2.74
C VAL A 146 0.86 16.40 3.87
N SER A 147 -0.06 17.34 3.68
CA SER A 147 -1.26 17.47 4.52
C SER A 147 -2.29 16.43 4.09
N CYS A 148 -1.95 15.17 4.29
CA CYS A 148 -2.96 14.13 4.41
C CYS A 148 -3.52 14.28 5.83
N TRP A 149 -4.85 14.36 5.94
CA TRP A 149 -5.63 14.55 7.17
C TRP A 149 -5.82 16.01 7.60
#